data_AF-H0BWL6-F1
#
_entry.id   AF-H0BWL6-F1
#
_cell.length_a   1.000
_cell.length_b   1.000
_cell.length_c   1.000
_cell.angle_alpha   90.00
_cell.angle_beta   90.00
_cell.angle_gamma   90.00
#
_symmetry.space_group_name_H-M   'P 1'
#
loop_
_entity.id
_entity.type
_entity.pdbx_description
1 polymer ?
#
loop_
_entity_poly.entity_id
_entity_poly.type
_entity_poly.pdbx_seq_one_letter_code
_entity_poly.pdbx_strand_id
1 'polypeptide(L)'
;MLDHTPEIPVAQLMRQRAGINHFKKVLLGNNHCPGEPQTRLVMNEIERLLETSTLDPRTWQNWFHPEPPRARSDAIACLDQCAAELPNLGTKRRNFYQELMVGGLVRQLLKPTQSKSPESALRQRAREYIPITNLHLHFDAVDVAALAVGNGSVDWETLKAIAAERLMELLHLLWSPRAGRIYSTFSSDLKLSWDISSDSERVEMRRVLDSFSPPAFDAWMDKPPRPDAETLSDLRDLSASQVHRILFGLAADTEFLRADRLEAWSLDLSSATLALHAFAWANRYEIFVHHVEPEAIYLDALESLFYRDGDAEDLLQFLSRAHELGRFAWTPGSYEKLVCARSTYEAFLSDLGVSPAMVSAAIMGCEAAHPIIVKKN
;
A
#
# COMPACT_ATOMS: atom_id res chain seq x y z
N MET A 1 29.51 12.98 -26.98
CA MET A 1 28.07 13.21 -26.75
C MET A 1 27.56 11.96 -26.07
N LEU A 2 27.49 11.98 -24.74
CA LEU A 2 26.86 10.91 -23.98
C LEU A 2 25.36 11.16 -24.09
N ASP A 3 24.64 10.23 -24.71
CA ASP A 3 23.19 10.17 -24.68
C ASP A 3 22.76 10.03 -23.21
N HIS A 4 22.46 11.16 -22.58
CA HIS A 4 21.70 11.17 -21.34
C HIS A 4 20.25 10.91 -21.70
N THR A 5 19.91 9.63 -21.92
CA THR A 5 18.55 9.18 -21.67
C THR A 5 18.26 9.52 -20.21
N PRO A 6 17.30 10.41 -19.90
CA PRO A 6 17.00 10.73 -18.51
C PRO A 6 16.56 9.43 -17.83
N GLU A 7 17.33 8.97 -16.84
CA GLU A 7 16.99 7.80 -16.04
C GLU A 7 15.57 8.00 -15.49
N ILE A 8 14.67 7.06 -15.82
CA ILE A 8 13.33 7.06 -15.27
C ILE A 8 13.48 6.75 -13.77
N PRO A 9 12.96 7.59 -12.86
CA PRO A 9 13.05 7.30 -11.43
C PRO A 9 12.49 5.91 -11.11
N VAL A 10 13.19 5.15 -10.27
CA VAL A 10 12.85 3.74 -9.92
C VAL A 10 11.38 3.59 -9.53
N ALA A 11 10.85 4.53 -8.74
CA ALA A 11 9.44 4.54 -8.32
C ALA A 11 8.44 4.63 -9.50
N GLN A 12 8.78 5.42 -10.54
CA GLN A 12 7.94 5.53 -11.73
C GLN A 12 7.94 4.22 -12.55
N LEU A 13 9.09 3.55 -12.65
CA LEU A 13 9.19 2.25 -13.30
C LEU A 13 8.36 1.20 -12.53
N MET A 14 8.40 1.23 -11.20
CA MET A 14 7.61 0.34 -10.35
C MET A 14 6.11 0.50 -10.58
N ARG A 15 5.58 1.74 -10.60
CA ARG A 15 4.17 2.01 -10.88
C ARG A 15 3.73 1.48 -12.24
N GLN A 16 4.54 1.70 -13.27
CA GLN A 16 4.25 1.18 -14.61
C GLN A 16 4.20 -0.35 -14.61
N ARG A 17 5.21 -1.01 -14.02
CA ARG A 17 5.29 -2.47 -13.93
C ARG A 17 4.12 -3.05 -13.14
N ALA A 18 3.78 -2.43 -12.03
CA ALA A 18 2.67 -2.83 -11.18
C ALA A 18 1.32 -2.66 -11.89
N GLY A 19 1.09 -1.55 -12.59
CA GLY A 19 -0.13 -1.33 -13.36
C GLY A 19 -0.33 -2.39 -14.44
N ILE A 20 0.72 -2.72 -15.20
CA ILE A 20 0.69 -3.73 -16.25
C ILE A 20 0.40 -5.12 -15.66
N ASN A 21 1.12 -5.52 -14.60
CA ASN A 21 0.92 -6.84 -13.99
C ASN A 21 -0.41 -6.94 -13.25
N HIS A 22 -0.89 -5.86 -12.64
CA HIS A 22 -2.24 -5.80 -12.09
C HIS A 22 -3.29 -6.05 -13.17
N PHE A 23 -3.19 -5.37 -14.32
CA PHE A 23 -4.09 -5.62 -15.45
C PHE A 23 -4.07 -7.08 -15.91
N LYS A 24 -2.87 -7.66 -16.09
CA LYS A 24 -2.74 -9.09 -16.42
C LYS A 24 -3.36 -10.00 -15.36
N LYS A 25 -3.10 -9.75 -14.08
CA LYS A 25 -3.63 -10.55 -12.97
C LYS A 25 -5.14 -10.59 -12.98
N VAL A 26 -5.79 -9.43 -13.15
CA VAL A 26 -7.25 -9.39 -13.14
C VAL A 26 -7.85 -10.02 -14.41
N LEU A 27 -7.20 -9.85 -15.56
CA LEU A 27 -7.67 -10.42 -16.82
C LEU A 27 -7.46 -11.95 -16.90
N LEU A 28 -6.26 -12.42 -16.55
CA LEU A 28 -5.82 -13.80 -16.76
C LEU A 28 -6.09 -14.71 -15.54
N GLY A 29 -6.35 -14.13 -14.37
CA GLY A 29 -6.54 -14.87 -13.12
C GLY A 29 -5.37 -15.81 -12.83
N ASN A 30 -5.66 -17.10 -12.66
CA ASN A 30 -4.66 -18.14 -12.35
C ASN A 30 -3.61 -18.35 -13.46
N ASN A 31 -3.88 -17.88 -14.69
CA ASN A 31 -2.91 -17.96 -15.79
C ASN A 31 -1.88 -16.82 -15.78
N HIS A 32 -1.99 -15.86 -14.86
CA HIS A 32 -1.04 -14.76 -14.73
C HIS A 32 0.35 -15.27 -14.29
N CYS A 33 1.37 -14.79 -14.99
CA CYS A 33 2.77 -15.01 -14.65
C CYS A 33 3.41 -13.62 -14.47
N PRO A 34 3.73 -13.22 -13.23
CA PRO A 34 4.27 -11.90 -12.97
C PRO A 34 5.60 -11.65 -13.68
N GLY A 35 5.79 -10.44 -14.21
CA GLY A 35 7.00 -10.06 -14.94
C GLY A 35 7.15 -10.62 -16.36
N GLU A 36 6.43 -11.69 -16.70
CA GLU A 36 6.42 -12.27 -18.04
C GLU A 36 5.55 -11.47 -19.01
N PRO A 37 5.89 -11.37 -20.31
CA PRO A 37 5.07 -10.63 -21.27
C PRO A 37 3.62 -11.11 -21.40
N GLN A 38 3.40 -12.40 -21.60
CA GLN A 38 2.07 -12.99 -21.77
C GLN A 38 1.15 -12.30 -22.81
N THR A 39 1.71 -11.54 -23.77
CA THR A 39 0.96 -10.71 -24.74
C THR A 39 -0.13 -11.49 -25.48
N ARG A 40 0.20 -12.70 -25.97
CA ARG A 40 -0.76 -13.55 -26.69
C ARG A 40 -1.94 -13.96 -25.82
N LEU A 41 -1.69 -14.30 -24.55
CA LEU A 41 -2.76 -14.69 -23.62
C LEU A 41 -3.68 -13.51 -23.33
N VAL A 42 -3.10 -12.33 -23.09
CA VAL A 42 -3.87 -11.09 -22.89
C VAL A 42 -4.74 -10.77 -24.10
N MET A 43 -4.16 -10.79 -25.31
CA MET A 43 -4.91 -10.48 -26.53
C MET A 43 -6.06 -11.46 -26.76
N ASN A 44 -5.81 -12.77 -26.62
CA ASN A 44 -6.84 -13.79 -26.77
C ASN A 44 -7.99 -13.60 -25.77
N GLU A 45 -7.66 -13.25 -24.52
CA GLU A 45 -8.66 -13.07 -23.47
C GLU A 45 -9.49 -11.79 -23.66
N ILE A 46 -8.85 -10.71 -24.13
CA ILE A 46 -9.55 -9.47 -24.52
C ILE A 46 -10.47 -9.71 -25.71
N GLU A 47 -9.99 -10.37 -26.77
CA GLU A 47 -10.81 -10.73 -27.94
C GLU A 47 -12.02 -11.59 -27.53
N ARG A 48 -11.81 -12.54 -26.62
CA ARG A 48 -12.86 -13.41 -26.08
C ARG A 48 -13.92 -12.63 -25.29
N LEU A 49 -13.53 -11.58 -24.56
CA LEU A 49 -14.41 -10.85 -23.65
C LEU A 49 -15.09 -9.63 -24.27
N LEU A 50 -14.42 -8.92 -25.17
CA LEU A 50 -14.89 -7.64 -25.72
C LEU A 50 -15.45 -7.76 -27.15
N GLU A 51 -15.32 -8.93 -27.79
CA GLU A 51 -15.80 -9.24 -29.17
C GLU A 51 -15.32 -8.26 -30.26
N THR A 52 -14.44 -7.31 -29.92
CA THR A 52 -13.87 -6.27 -30.77
C THR A 52 -12.41 -6.02 -30.38
N SER A 53 -11.56 -5.77 -31.38
CA SER A 53 -10.14 -5.44 -31.16
C SER A 53 -10.00 -4.00 -30.67
N THR A 54 -9.81 -3.82 -29.37
CA THR A 54 -9.73 -2.48 -28.74
C THR A 54 -8.40 -1.76 -28.97
N LEU A 55 -7.32 -2.48 -29.31
CA LEU A 55 -5.97 -1.91 -29.46
C LEU A 55 -5.13 -2.62 -30.55
N ASP A 56 -4.22 -1.87 -31.18
CA ASP A 56 -3.23 -2.41 -32.13
C ASP A 56 -2.35 -3.46 -31.41
N PRO A 57 -2.22 -4.68 -31.96
CA PRO A 57 -1.30 -5.71 -31.45
C PRO A 57 0.11 -5.22 -31.12
N ARG A 58 0.65 -4.24 -31.86
CA ARG A 58 1.97 -3.65 -31.57
C ARG A 58 1.99 -2.89 -30.24
N THR A 59 0.89 -2.24 -29.88
CA THR A 59 0.75 -1.51 -28.61
C THR A 59 0.80 -2.49 -27.43
N TRP A 60 0.08 -3.61 -27.54
CA TRP A 60 0.13 -4.68 -26.54
C TRP A 60 1.53 -5.29 -26.43
N GLN A 61 2.17 -5.59 -27.55
CA GLN A 61 3.54 -6.13 -27.56
C GLN A 61 4.54 -5.21 -26.87
N ASN A 62 4.46 -3.90 -27.13
CA ASN A 62 5.35 -2.93 -26.51
C ASN A 62 5.14 -2.82 -24.99
N TRP A 63 3.89 -2.88 -24.54
CA TRP A 63 3.57 -2.75 -23.12
C TRP A 63 3.91 -3.96 -22.28
N PHE A 64 3.76 -5.14 -22.87
CA PHE A 64 4.10 -6.38 -22.20
C PHE A 64 5.55 -6.78 -22.46
N HIS A 65 6.35 -5.96 -23.16
CA HIS A 65 7.77 -6.20 -23.28
C HIS A 65 8.43 -6.25 -21.88
N PRO A 66 9.46 -7.10 -21.64
CA PRO A 66 10.16 -7.16 -20.35
C PRO A 66 10.69 -5.81 -19.88
N GLU A 67 11.09 -4.97 -20.84
CA GLU A 67 11.47 -3.57 -20.66
C GLU A 67 10.48 -2.71 -21.44
N PRO A 68 9.30 -2.39 -20.87
CA PRO A 68 8.32 -1.61 -21.60
C PRO A 68 8.79 -0.16 -21.71
N PRO A 69 8.64 0.49 -22.88
CA PRO A 69 8.92 1.91 -23.00
C PRO A 69 7.99 2.69 -22.07
N ARG A 70 8.41 3.89 -21.66
CA ARG A 70 7.58 4.76 -20.82
C ARG A 70 6.17 4.88 -21.41
N ALA A 71 5.18 4.49 -20.63
CA ALA A 71 3.80 4.47 -21.11
C ALA A 71 3.32 5.90 -21.41
N ARG A 72 2.82 6.11 -22.64
CA ARG A 72 2.19 7.36 -23.05
C ARG A 72 0.78 7.45 -22.46
N SER A 73 0.31 8.67 -22.18
CA SER A 73 -0.99 8.87 -21.50
C SER A 73 -2.19 8.38 -22.32
N ASP A 74 -2.14 8.52 -23.64
CA ASP A 74 -3.14 7.99 -24.59
C ASP A 74 -3.22 6.47 -24.54
N ALA A 75 -2.06 5.81 -24.47
CA ALA A 75 -2.00 4.36 -24.36
C ALA A 75 -2.64 3.92 -23.03
N ILE A 76 -2.27 4.52 -21.89
CA ILE A 76 -2.80 4.13 -20.57
C ILE A 76 -4.33 4.29 -20.50
N ALA A 77 -4.87 5.35 -21.11
CA ALA A 77 -6.32 5.54 -21.19
C ALA A 77 -7.04 4.36 -21.89
N CYS A 78 -6.35 3.64 -22.78
CA CYS A 78 -6.90 2.44 -23.41
C CYS A 78 -6.97 1.24 -22.45
N LEU A 79 -6.07 1.12 -21.45
CA LEU A 79 -6.25 0.13 -20.36
C LEU A 79 -7.50 0.44 -19.57
N ASP A 80 -7.70 1.70 -19.23
CA ASP A 80 -8.87 2.13 -18.47
C ASP A 80 -10.16 1.87 -19.25
N GLN A 81 -10.16 2.07 -20.58
CA GLN A 81 -11.28 1.71 -21.43
C GLN A 81 -11.52 0.20 -21.43
N CYS A 82 -10.49 -0.61 -21.69
CA CYS A 82 -10.63 -2.07 -21.66
C CYS A 82 -11.13 -2.54 -20.30
N ALA A 83 -10.60 -1.96 -19.21
CA ALA A 83 -10.96 -2.35 -17.87
C ALA A 83 -12.38 -1.97 -17.47
N ALA A 84 -12.92 -0.89 -18.02
CA ALA A 84 -14.31 -0.50 -17.80
C ALA A 84 -15.31 -1.47 -18.45
N GLU A 85 -14.92 -2.15 -19.52
CA GLU A 85 -15.77 -3.10 -20.26
C GLU A 85 -15.69 -4.53 -19.72
N LEU A 86 -14.69 -4.84 -18.87
CA LEU A 86 -14.47 -6.18 -18.35
C LEU A 86 -15.35 -6.45 -17.11
N PRO A 87 -16.22 -7.49 -17.11
CA PRO A 87 -17.20 -7.73 -16.06
C PRO A 87 -16.59 -8.09 -14.69
N ASN A 88 -15.35 -8.62 -14.70
CA ASN A 88 -14.63 -9.06 -13.51
C ASN A 88 -13.63 -8.01 -12.99
N LEU A 89 -13.46 -6.89 -13.71
CA LEU A 89 -12.63 -5.79 -13.22
C LEU A 89 -13.49 -4.96 -12.27
N GLY A 90 -13.28 -5.21 -10.96
CA GLY A 90 -13.78 -4.36 -9.87
C GLY A 90 -13.34 -2.89 -9.98
N THR A 91 -12.55 -2.54 -11.00
CA THR A 91 -12.13 -1.19 -11.39
C THR A 91 -13.16 -0.51 -12.29
N LYS A 92 -14.45 -0.50 -11.91
CA LYS A 92 -15.46 0.38 -12.54
C LYS A 92 -15.18 1.88 -12.34
N ARG A 93 -14.07 2.21 -11.67
CA ARG A 93 -13.64 3.57 -11.39
C ARG A 93 -12.87 4.10 -12.60
N ARG A 94 -13.34 5.21 -13.14
CA ARG A 94 -12.70 5.91 -14.27
C ARG A 94 -11.24 6.23 -13.93
N ASN A 95 -10.36 6.10 -14.92
CA ASN A 95 -8.94 6.48 -14.85
C ASN A 95 -8.12 5.70 -13.81
N PHE A 96 -8.47 4.44 -13.52
CA PHE A 96 -7.78 3.60 -12.54
C PHE A 96 -6.28 3.45 -12.87
N TYR A 97 -5.95 2.95 -14.05
CA TYR A 97 -4.56 2.74 -14.47
C TYR A 97 -3.84 4.04 -14.74
N GLN A 98 -4.56 5.07 -15.23
CA GLN A 98 -3.99 6.40 -15.35
C GLN A 98 -3.55 6.95 -13.99
N GLU A 99 -4.37 6.88 -12.95
CA GLU A 99 -3.98 7.32 -11.61
C GLU A 99 -2.90 6.42 -10.99
N LEU A 100 -2.95 5.10 -11.20
CA LEU A 100 -1.95 4.17 -10.68
C LEU A 100 -0.57 4.37 -11.32
N MET A 101 -0.49 4.45 -12.64
CA MET A 101 0.78 4.42 -13.37
C MET A 101 1.42 5.80 -13.49
N VAL A 102 0.61 6.85 -13.59
CA VAL A 102 1.12 8.20 -13.82
C VAL A 102 0.57 9.22 -12.85
N GLY A 103 -0.52 8.98 -12.12
CA GLY A 103 -1.13 9.93 -11.19
C GLY A 103 -0.44 9.98 -9.83
N GLY A 104 -1.26 10.06 -8.78
CA GLY A 104 -0.78 9.98 -7.40
C GLY A 104 -0.47 11.31 -6.71
N LEU A 105 -0.29 11.23 -5.39
CA LEU A 105 -0.15 12.39 -4.50
C LEU A 105 1.04 13.28 -4.88
N VAL A 106 2.23 12.70 -5.03
CA VAL A 106 3.46 13.44 -5.36
C VAL A 106 3.31 14.22 -6.66
N ARG A 107 2.72 13.61 -7.70
CA ARG A 107 2.49 14.30 -8.96
C ARG A 107 1.56 15.51 -8.80
N GLN A 108 0.54 15.43 -7.95
CA GLN A 108 -0.34 16.56 -7.69
C GLN A 108 0.36 17.71 -6.95
N LEU A 109 1.27 17.38 -6.03
CA LEU A 109 2.04 18.37 -5.27
C LEU A 109 3.17 19.02 -6.08
N LEU A 110 3.76 18.27 -7.02
CA LEU A 110 4.79 18.79 -7.93
C LEU A 110 4.24 19.72 -9.02
N LYS A 111 2.90 19.81 -9.21
CA LYS A 111 2.31 20.76 -10.16
C LYS A 111 2.70 22.19 -9.76
N PRO A 112 3.15 23.04 -10.70
CA PRO A 112 3.45 24.43 -10.42
C PRO A 112 2.28 25.16 -9.72
N THR A 113 2.63 26.13 -8.88
CA THR A 113 1.64 26.98 -8.21
C THR A 113 1.99 28.45 -8.45
N GLN A 114 0.98 29.25 -8.80
CA GLN A 114 1.09 30.70 -8.91
C GLN A 114 0.59 31.40 -7.63
N SER A 115 0.28 30.62 -6.59
CA SER A 115 -0.17 31.16 -5.30
C SER A 115 0.91 32.03 -4.68
N LYS A 116 0.51 33.17 -4.10
CA LYS A 116 1.38 33.99 -3.23
C LYS A 116 1.75 33.27 -1.94
N SER A 117 1.02 32.21 -1.60
CA SER A 117 1.28 31.29 -0.49
C SER A 117 1.40 29.86 -1.05
N PRO A 118 2.60 29.47 -1.54
CA PRO A 118 2.80 28.16 -2.15
C PRO A 118 2.50 26.99 -1.21
N GLU A 119 2.99 27.04 0.03
CA GLU A 119 2.80 25.95 1.01
C GLU A 119 1.32 25.72 1.36
N SER A 120 0.55 26.78 1.61
CA SER A 120 -0.89 26.65 1.90
C SER A 120 -1.64 26.02 0.73
N ALA A 121 -1.31 26.41 -0.51
CA ALA A 121 -1.88 25.81 -1.70
C ALA A 121 -1.53 24.32 -1.83
N LEU A 122 -0.31 23.92 -1.46
CA LEU A 122 0.08 22.51 -1.45
C LEU A 122 -0.65 21.71 -0.36
N ARG A 123 -0.78 22.24 0.85
CA ARG A 123 -1.56 21.61 1.93
C ARG A 123 -3.02 21.43 1.53
N GLN A 124 -3.62 22.41 0.85
CA GLN A 124 -4.98 22.29 0.32
C GLN A 124 -5.08 21.18 -0.72
N ARG A 125 -4.17 21.15 -1.71
CA ARG A 125 -4.13 20.07 -2.72
C ARG A 125 -3.95 18.69 -2.08
N ALA A 126 -3.08 18.57 -1.08
CA ALA A 126 -2.88 17.32 -0.34
C ALA A 126 -4.18 16.87 0.35
N ARG A 127 -4.91 17.78 1.02
CA ARG A 127 -6.18 17.47 1.69
C ARG A 127 -7.29 17.01 0.74
N GLU A 128 -7.31 17.58 -0.47
CA GLU A 128 -8.27 17.21 -1.53
C GLU A 128 -7.92 15.87 -2.20
N TYR A 129 -6.67 15.42 -2.08
CA TYR A 129 -6.22 14.15 -2.65
C TYR A 129 -6.89 12.95 -1.97
N ILE A 130 -7.48 12.06 -2.76
CA ILE A 130 -8.04 10.79 -2.30
C ILE A 130 -7.57 9.68 -3.26
N PRO A 131 -6.86 8.65 -2.78
CA PRO A 131 -6.44 7.54 -3.61
C PRO A 131 -7.64 6.70 -4.05
N ILE A 132 -7.57 6.10 -5.25
CA ILE A 132 -8.67 5.28 -5.78
C ILE A 132 -8.81 3.98 -4.96
N THR A 133 -7.70 3.32 -4.61
CA THR A 133 -7.66 2.10 -3.80
C THR A 133 -6.43 2.08 -2.91
N ASN A 134 -6.34 1.12 -1.98
CA ASN A 134 -5.15 0.94 -1.14
C ASN A 134 -3.89 0.63 -1.97
N LEU A 135 -4.04 0.00 -3.15
CA LEU A 135 -2.95 -0.15 -4.12
C LEU A 135 -2.39 1.22 -4.55
N HIS A 136 -3.25 2.21 -4.81
CA HIS A 136 -2.81 3.55 -5.17
C HIS A 136 -2.11 4.22 -3.99
N LEU A 137 -2.73 4.14 -2.80
CA LEU A 137 -2.17 4.67 -1.55
C LEU A 137 -0.76 4.12 -1.29
N HIS A 138 -0.55 2.82 -1.51
CA HIS A 138 0.75 2.19 -1.34
C HIS A 138 1.80 2.76 -2.30
N PHE A 139 1.49 2.85 -3.59
CA PHE A 139 2.42 3.45 -4.56
C PHE A 139 2.61 4.96 -4.35
N ASP A 140 1.64 5.67 -3.78
CA ASP A 140 1.84 7.04 -3.31
C ASP A 140 2.86 7.07 -2.17
N ALA A 141 2.79 6.12 -1.23
CA ALA A 141 3.75 6.01 -0.14
C ALA A 141 5.17 5.73 -0.64
N VAL A 142 5.32 4.87 -1.66
CA VAL A 142 6.62 4.63 -2.33
C VAL A 142 7.16 5.93 -2.94
N ASP A 143 6.33 6.66 -3.70
CA ASP A 143 6.75 7.91 -4.33
C ASP A 143 7.13 8.98 -3.30
N VAL A 144 6.37 9.09 -2.21
CA VAL A 144 6.61 10.06 -1.13
C VAL A 144 7.92 9.73 -0.41
N ALA A 145 8.20 8.45 -0.14
CA ALA A 145 9.47 8.03 0.43
C ALA A 145 10.64 8.33 -0.52
N ALA A 146 10.48 8.07 -1.82
CA ALA A 146 11.50 8.30 -2.85
C ALA A 146 11.66 9.78 -3.27
N LEU A 147 10.77 10.67 -2.84
CA LEU A 147 10.78 12.08 -3.25
C LEU A 147 12.07 12.80 -2.82
N ALA A 148 12.85 13.28 -3.79
CA ALA A 148 14.11 13.98 -3.54
C ALA A 148 14.13 15.41 -4.12
N VAL A 149 13.02 15.90 -4.66
CA VAL A 149 12.95 17.20 -5.35
C VAL A 149 11.76 18.03 -4.89
N GLY A 150 11.92 19.34 -4.87
CA GLY A 150 10.84 20.30 -4.67
C GLY A 150 10.10 20.62 -5.97
N ASN A 151 9.11 21.51 -5.92
CA ASN A 151 8.35 21.96 -7.10
C ASN A 151 8.79 23.32 -7.65
N GLY A 152 9.93 23.83 -7.19
CA GLY A 152 10.50 25.14 -7.53
C GLY A 152 10.02 26.27 -6.63
N SER A 153 8.80 26.21 -6.08
CA SER A 153 8.28 27.19 -5.13
C SER A 153 8.38 26.75 -3.66
N VAL A 154 8.47 25.44 -3.44
CA VAL A 154 8.62 24.81 -2.13
C VAL A 154 9.74 23.77 -2.24
N ASP A 155 10.61 23.71 -1.23
CA ASP A 155 11.68 22.73 -1.13
C ASP A 155 11.16 21.29 -0.98
N TRP A 156 12.06 20.33 -1.12
CA TRP A 156 11.70 18.92 -1.09
C TRP A 156 11.32 18.44 0.32
N GLU A 157 11.91 19.00 1.38
CA GLU A 157 11.67 18.61 2.78
C GLU A 157 10.23 18.94 3.16
N THR A 158 9.80 20.17 2.90
CA THR A 158 8.45 20.66 3.14
C THR A 158 7.42 19.90 2.29
N LEU A 159 7.73 19.66 1.01
CA LEU A 159 6.82 18.90 0.14
C LEU A 159 6.67 17.45 0.62
N LYS A 160 7.78 16.79 1.01
CA LYS A 160 7.78 15.43 1.56
C LYS A 160 7.00 15.37 2.87
N ALA A 161 7.19 16.31 3.79
CA ALA A 161 6.46 16.36 5.06
C ALA A 161 4.94 16.49 4.83
N ILE A 162 4.50 17.42 3.98
CA ILE A 162 3.08 17.58 3.63
C ILE A 162 2.49 16.29 3.04
N ALA A 163 3.25 15.62 2.16
CA ALA A 163 2.79 14.40 1.54
C ALA A 163 2.72 13.23 2.53
N ALA A 164 3.73 13.08 3.40
CA ALA A 164 3.77 12.06 4.43
C ALA A 164 2.64 12.22 5.45
N GLU A 165 2.40 13.45 5.93
CA GLU A 165 1.27 13.81 6.80
C GLU A 165 -0.05 13.37 6.17
N ARG A 166 -0.24 13.64 4.87
CA ARG A 166 -1.46 13.25 4.17
C ARG A 166 -1.64 11.73 4.08
N LEU A 167 -0.58 10.98 3.81
CA LEU A 167 -0.66 9.52 3.79
C LEU A 167 -1.02 8.96 5.16
N MET A 168 -0.43 9.52 6.22
CA MET A 168 -0.75 9.15 7.60
C MET A 168 -2.22 9.44 7.96
N GLU A 169 -2.75 10.59 7.55
CA GLU A 169 -4.19 10.91 7.68
C GLU A 169 -5.08 9.90 6.96
N LEU A 170 -4.74 9.54 5.72
CA LEU A 170 -5.52 8.60 4.91
C LEU A 170 -5.53 7.21 5.54
N LEU A 171 -4.37 6.71 5.98
CA LEU A 171 -4.24 5.43 6.69
C LEU A 171 -5.02 5.45 8.01
N HIS A 172 -4.99 6.55 8.76
CA HIS A 172 -5.74 6.70 10.00
C HIS A 172 -7.25 6.67 9.78
N LEU A 173 -7.75 7.33 8.72
CA LEU A 173 -9.15 7.25 8.32
C LEU A 173 -9.59 5.83 7.94
N LEU A 174 -8.68 5.01 7.43
CA LEU A 174 -8.94 3.61 7.13
C LEU A 174 -8.96 2.75 8.40
N TRP A 175 -7.97 2.89 9.28
CA TRP A 175 -7.64 1.93 10.34
C TRP A 175 -7.85 2.40 11.77
N SER A 176 -8.33 3.63 12.01
CA SER A 176 -8.63 4.09 13.36
C SER A 176 -9.57 3.10 14.07
N PRO A 177 -9.25 2.60 15.29
CA PRO A 177 -10.09 1.62 15.96
C PRO A 177 -11.53 2.10 16.18
N ARG A 178 -11.71 3.42 16.38
CA ARG A 178 -13.04 4.03 16.60
C ARG A 178 -13.85 4.13 15.32
N ALA A 179 -13.27 4.71 14.27
CA ALA A 179 -14.01 5.18 13.09
C ALA A 179 -13.45 4.69 11.75
N GLY A 180 -12.54 3.72 11.78
CA GLY A 180 -11.91 3.14 10.61
C GLY A 180 -12.94 2.63 9.61
N ARG A 181 -12.81 3.05 8.36
CA ARG A 181 -13.77 2.71 7.30
C ARG A 181 -13.52 1.33 6.71
N ILE A 182 -12.28 0.83 6.80
CA ILE A 182 -11.86 -0.42 6.14
C ILE A 182 -12.55 -1.65 6.74
N TYR A 183 -12.94 -1.59 8.02
CA TYR A 183 -13.65 -2.69 8.69
C TYR A 183 -14.94 -3.10 7.97
N SER A 184 -15.62 -2.15 7.34
CA SER A 184 -16.85 -2.43 6.59
C SER A 184 -16.63 -3.11 5.24
N THR A 185 -15.39 -3.17 4.75
CA THR A 185 -15.05 -3.81 3.48
C THR A 185 -14.57 -5.25 3.65
N PHE A 186 -14.34 -5.70 4.88
CA PHE A 186 -13.83 -7.02 5.17
C PHE A 186 -14.93 -8.05 5.33
N SER A 187 -14.58 -9.29 5.01
CA SER A 187 -15.38 -10.47 5.27
C SER A 187 -15.65 -10.60 6.78
N SER A 188 -16.89 -10.91 7.17
CA SER A 188 -17.24 -11.10 8.58
C SER A 188 -16.54 -12.32 9.19
N ASP A 189 -16.55 -12.42 10.53
CA ASP A 189 -15.98 -13.59 11.20
C ASP A 189 -16.68 -14.89 10.79
N LEU A 190 -18.01 -14.83 10.63
CA LEU A 190 -18.78 -15.97 10.17
C LEU A 190 -18.46 -16.33 8.72
N LYS A 191 -18.30 -15.35 7.83
CA LYS A 191 -17.95 -15.60 6.42
C LYS A 191 -16.62 -16.34 6.30
N LEU A 192 -15.61 -15.90 7.03
CA LEU A 192 -14.29 -16.54 7.01
C LEU A 192 -14.33 -17.95 7.60
N SER A 193 -15.05 -18.16 8.71
CA SER A 193 -15.26 -19.51 9.26
C SER A 193 -16.03 -20.41 8.29
N TRP A 194 -17.07 -19.89 7.65
CA TRP A 194 -17.87 -20.60 6.66
C TRP A 194 -17.02 -21.08 5.47
N ASP A 195 -16.12 -20.25 4.95
CA ASP A 195 -15.32 -20.56 3.77
C ASP A 195 -14.36 -21.74 3.98
N ILE A 196 -13.86 -21.93 5.20
CA ILE A 196 -12.94 -23.02 5.54
C ILE A 196 -13.65 -24.27 6.10
N SER A 197 -14.92 -24.16 6.47
CA SER A 197 -15.71 -25.27 7.00
C SER A 197 -16.12 -26.30 5.95
N SER A 198 -16.23 -27.55 6.38
CA SER A 198 -16.83 -28.64 5.63
C SER A 198 -18.33 -28.43 5.39
N ASP A 199 -18.91 -29.15 4.43
CA ASP A 199 -20.35 -29.06 4.14
C ASP A 199 -21.21 -29.42 5.36
N SER A 200 -20.78 -30.40 6.17
CA SER A 200 -21.50 -30.78 7.39
C SER A 200 -21.49 -29.69 8.46
N GLU A 201 -20.36 -29.01 8.64
CA GLU A 201 -20.22 -27.89 9.58
C GLU A 201 -21.02 -26.68 9.10
N ARG A 202 -21.03 -26.40 7.78
CA ARG A 202 -21.84 -25.33 7.18
C ARG A 202 -23.33 -25.54 7.40
N VAL A 203 -23.82 -26.77 7.21
CA VAL A 203 -25.22 -27.12 7.50
C VAL A 203 -25.54 -26.88 8.98
N GLU A 204 -24.64 -27.27 9.88
CA GLU A 204 -24.83 -27.07 11.32
C GLU A 204 -24.81 -25.58 11.72
N MET A 205 -23.81 -24.81 11.25
CA MET A 205 -23.70 -23.37 11.50
C MET A 205 -24.97 -22.63 11.06
N ARG A 206 -25.46 -22.94 9.85
CA ARG A 206 -26.69 -22.35 9.33
C ARG A 206 -27.89 -22.75 10.19
N ARG A 207 -28.04 -24.04 10.52
CA ARG A 207 -29.13 -24.54 11.37
C ARG A 207 -29.17 -23.81 12.73
N VAL A 208 -28.03 -23.63 13.38
CA VAL A 208 -27.93 -22.94 14.67
C VAL A 208 -28.36 -21.48 14.53
N LEU A 209 -27.85 -20.76 13.54
CA LEU A 209 -28.13 -19.33 13.36
C LEU A 209 -29.54 -19.03 12.84
N ASP A 210 -30.13 -19.95 12.08
CA ASP A 210 -31.53 -19.85 11.61
C ASP A 210 -32.55 -20.14 12.74
N SER A 211 -32.11 -20.72 13.86
CA SER A 211 -32.98 -20.99 15.02
C SER A 211 -33.31 -19.76 15.87
N PHE A 212 -32.57 -18.65 15.69
CA PHE A 212 -32.86 -17.37 16.36
C PHE A 212 -34.09 -16.68 15.74
N SER A 213 -34.74 -15.79 16.50
CA SER A 213 -35.87 -14.99 16.02
C SER A 213 -35.59 -13.49 16.22
N PRO A 214 -35.36 -12.71 15.14
CA PRO A 214 -35.27 -13.13 13.73
C PRO A 214 -34.03 -14.01 13.43
N PRO A 215 -34.02 -14.75 12.29
CA PRO A 215 -32.86 -15.53 11.87
C PRO A 215 -31.59 -14.68 11.82
N ALA A 216 -30.51 -15.19 12.41
CA ALA A 216 -29.28 -14.43 12.59
C ALA A 216 -28.26 -14.65 11.47
N PHE A 217 -28.44 -15.67 10.62
CA PHE A 217 -27.40 -16.11 9.68
C PHE A 217 -26.94 -14.98 8.74
N ASP A 218 -27.84 -14.39 7.96
CA ASP A 218 -27.47 -13.34 7.01
C ASP A 218 -26.90 -12.10 7.71
N ALA A 219 -27.48 -11.72 8.86
CA ALA A 219 -27.00 -10.59 9.65
C ALA A 219 -25.56 -10.79 10.16
N TRP A 220 -25.16 -12.03 10.49
CA TRP A 220 -23.81 -12.35 10.94
C TRP A 220 -22.84 -12.55 9.76
N MET A 221 -23.32 -12.99 8.60
CA MET A 221 -22.53 -13.07 7.37
C MET A 221 -22.07 -11.68 6.91
N ASP A 222 -22.90 -10.66 7.10
CA ASP A 222 -22.60 -9.29 6.67
C ASP A 222 -22.06 -8.39 7.80
N LYS A 223 -21.94 -8.91 9.03
CA LYS A 223 -21.50 -8.12 10.19
C LYS A 223 -20.05 -7.67 10.01
N PRO A 224 -19.76 -6.35 9.96
CA PRO A 224 -18.39 -5.87 9.83
C PRO A 224 -17.52 -6.34 10.99
N PRO A 225 -16.37 -6.98 10.73
CA PRO A 225 -15.46 -7.36 11.80
C PRO A 225 -14.84 -6.13 12.44
N ARG A 226 -14.54 -6.21 13.73
CA ARG A 226 -13.82 -5.17 14.46
C ARG A 226 -12.72 -5.84 15.28
N PRO A 227 -11.55 -5.22 15.40
CA PRO A 227 -10.54 -5.72 16.30
C PRO A 227 -11.02 -5.60 17.75
N ASP A 228 -10.47 -6.44 18.60
CA ASP A 228 -10.82 -6.52 20.00
C ASP A 228 -10.59 -5.19 20.71
N ALA A 229 -11.65 -4.80 21.43
CA ALA A 229 -11.77 -3.53 22.10
C ALA A 229 -10.74 -3.41 23.24
N GLU A 230 -10.54 -4.47 24.00
CA GLU A 230 -9.66 -4.46 25.19
C GLU A 230 -8.20 -4.39 24.75
N THR A 231 -7.85 -5.20 23.76
CA THR A 231 -6.52 -5.31 23.15
C THR A 231 -6.02 -3.97 22.59
N LEU A 232 -6.90 -3.13 22.05
CA LEU A 232 -6.54 -1.85 21.43
C LEU A 232 -6.93 -0.61 22.23
N SER A 233 -7.32 -0.77 23.50
CA SER A 233 -7.85 0.34 24.32
C SER A 233 -6.94 1.57 24.33
N ASP A 234 -5.62 1.38 24.50
CA ASP A 234 -4.61 2.45 24.53
C ASP A 234 -4.33 3.09 23.15
N LEU A 235 -4.78 2.47 22.05
CA LEU A 235 -4.52 2.94 20.69
C LEU A 235 -5.65 3.80 20.11
N ARG A 236 -6.79 3.85 20.80
CA ARG A 236 -8.02 4.49 20.28
C ARG A 236 -7.93 6.00 20.14
N ASP A 237 -7.07 6.64 20.92
CA ASP A 237 -6.90 8.10 20.98
C ASP A 237 -5.65 8.58 20.24
N LEU A 238 -4.90 7.66 19.60
CA LEU A 238 -3.75 8.03 18.78
C LEU A 238 -4.20 8.81 17.55
N SER A 239 -3.43 9.87 17.23
CA SER A 239 -3.70 10.75 16.10
C SER A 239 -3.19 10.15 14.78
N ALA A 240 -3.45 10.83 13.67
CA ALA A 240 -2.98 10.42 12.35
C ALA A 240 -1.45 10.25 12.29
N SER A 241 -0.67 11.14 12.90
CA SER A 241 0.80 11.05 12.90
C SER A 241 1.33 9.78 13.57
N GLN A 242 0.50 9.12 14.37
CA GLN A 242 0.82 7.89 15.10
C GLN A 242 0.17 6.64 14.50
N VAL A 243 -0.34 6.71 13.26
CA VAL A 243 -1.03 5.59 12.61
C VAL A 243 -0.16 4.32 12.49
N HIS A 244 1.15 4.47 12.35
CA HIS A 244 2.10 3.35 12.36
C HIS A 244 2.01 2.55 13.67
N ARG A 245 1.82 3.22 14.82
CA ARG A 245 1.65 2.55 16.13
C ARG A 245 0.31 1.84 16.24
N ILE A 246 -0.75 2.43 15.67
CA ILE A 246 -2.07 1.78 15.59
C ILE A 246 -1.94 0.46 14.81
N LEU A 247 -1.41 0.55 13.58
CA LEU A 247 -1.26 -0.61 12.70
C LEU A 247 -0.33 -1.66 13.29
N PHE A 248 0.78 -1.26 13.90
CA PHE A 248 1.69 -2.18 14.57
C PHE A 248 1.03 -2.86 15.78
N GLY A 249 0.29 -2.10 16.59
CA GLY A 249 -0.43 -2.64 17.74
C GLY A 249 -1.55 -3.62 17.39
N LEU A 250 -2.14 -3.53 16.18
CA LEU A 250 -3.11 -4.51 15.69
C LEU A 250 -2.57 -5.95 15.65
N ALA A 251 -1.25 -6.14 15.59
CA ALA A 251 -0.64 -7.47 15.68
C ALA A 251 -0.99 -8.21 16.98
N ALA A 252 -1.43 -7.49 18.01
CA ALA A 252 -1.92 -8.08 19.26
C ALA A 252 -3.20 -8.93 19.05
N ASP A 253 -4.05 -8.57 18.08
CA ASP A 253 -5.29 -9.28 17.77
C ASP A 253 -5.11 -10.25 16.60
N THR A 254 -4.58 -11.42 16.93
CA THR A 254 -4.23 -12.46 15.95
C THR A 254 -5.44 -13.08 15.27
N GLU A 255 -6.60 -13.10 15.94
CA GLU A 255 -7.85 -13.65 15.41
C GLU A 255 -8.50 -12.70 14.41
N PHE A 256 -8.39 -11.39 14.65
CA PHE A 256 -8.81 -10.38 13.68
C PHE A 256 -7.95 -10.42 12.42
N LEU A 257 -6.62 -10.54 12.55
CA LEU A 257 -5.67 -10.52 11.42
C LEU A 257 -5.60 -11.87 10.67
N ARG A 258 -6.60 -12.16 9.85
CA ARG A 258 -6.66 -13.37 9.00
C ARG A 258 -7.26 -13.06 7.62
N ALA A 259 -6.94 -13.91 6.62
CA ALA A 259 -7.45 -13.82 5.26
C ALA A 259 -7.33 -12.41 4.63
N ASP A 260 -8.42 -11.87 4.07
CA ASP A 260 -8.49 -10.55 3.43
C ASP A 260 -8.03 -9.40 4.36
N ARG A 261 -8.26 -9.54 5.67
CA ARG A 261 -7.83 -8.56 6.67
C ARG A 261 -6.32 -8.53 6.83
N LEU A 262 -5.67 -9.71 6.83
CA LEU A 262 -4.21 -9.82 6.90
C LEU A 262 -3.58 -9.24 5.65
N GLU A 263 -4.14 -9.52 4.46
CA GLU A 263 -3.66 -8.96 3.19
C GLU A 263 -3.71 -7.43 3.17
N ALA A 264 -4.87 -6.85 3.52
CA ALA A 264 -5.03 -5.41 3.57
C ALA A 264 -4.13 -4.77 4.65
N TRP A 265 -4.07 -5.36 5.84
CA TRP A 265 -3.23 -4.87 6.93
C TRP A 265 -1.75 -4.87 6.58
N SER A 266 -1.25 -5.94 5.94
CA SER A 266 0.17 -6.07 5.56
C SER A 266 0.58 -4.96 4.59
N LEU A 267 -0.27 -4.68 3.59
CA LEU A 267 -0.04 -3.61 2.62
C LEU A 267 -0.08 -2.22 3.26
N ASP A 268 -1.06 -1.95 4.11
CA ASP A 268 -1.24 -0.64 4.73
C ASP A 268 -0.22 -0.40 5.86
N LEU A 269 0.22 -1.45 6.57
CA LEU A 269 1.32 -1.37 7.53
C LEU A 269 2.64 -1.02 6.81
N SER A 270 2.94 -1.70 5.69
CA SER A 270 4.07 -1.35 4.83
C SER A 270 3.97 0.10 4.31
N SER A 271 2.79 0.55 3.91
CA SER A 271 2.55 1.93 3.47
C SER A 271 2.74 2.95 4.60
N ALA A 272 2.36 2.60 5.84
CA ALA A 272 2.61 3.41 7.02
C ALA A 272 4.11 3.51 7.33
N THR A 273 4.86 2.43 7.13
CA THR A 273 6.34 2.43 7.24
C THR A 273 6.95 3.44 6.28
N LEU A 274 6.54 3.44 5.01
CA LEU A 274 7.03 4.37 3.99
C LEU A 274 6.67 5.82 4.32
N ALA A 275 5.46 6.06 4.82
CA ALA A 275 5.04 7.39 5.27
C ALA A 275 5.85 7.85 6.50
N LEU A 276 6.09 6.97 7.47
CA LEU A 276 6.93 7.24 8.63
C LEU A 276 8.37 7.53 8.22
N HIS A 277 8.94 6.73 7.32
CA HIS A 277 10.26 6.96 6.73
C HIS A 277 10.32 8.36 6.11
N ALA A 278 9.35 8.70 5.26
CA ALA A 278 9.33 9.98 4.57
C ALA A 278 9.24 11.17 5.54
N PHE A 279 8.38 11.07 6.56
CA PHE A 279 8.27 12.06 7.62
C PHE A 279 9.57 12.18 8.42
N ALA A 280 10.18 11.04 8.76
CA ALA A 280 11.45 10.99 9.49
C ALA A 280 12.58 11.64 8.69
N TRP A 281 12.67 11.34 7.39
CA TRP A 281 13.73 11.85 6.51
C TRP A 281 13.59 13.35 6.21
N ALA A 282 12.35 13.86 6.12
CA ALA A 282 12.09 15.29 6.02
C ALA A 282 12.59 16.05 7.26
N ASN A 283 12.54 15.42 8.44
CA ASN A 283 12.98 15.98 9.71
C ASN A 283 14.27 15.31 10.24
N ARG A 284 15.12 14.79 9.33
CA ARG A 284 16.21 13.84 9.66
C ARG A 284 17.20 14.31 10.72
N TYR A 285 17.47 15.61 10.81
CA TYR A 285 18.39 16.13 11.83
C TYR A 285 17.79 16.06 13.24
N GLU A 286 16.51 16.39 13.38
CA GLU A 286 15.81 16.30 14.67
C GLU A 286 15.68 14.84 15.12
N ILE A 287 15.23 13.97 14.21
CA ILE A 287 14.87 12.58 14.53
C ILE A 287 16.07 11.64 14.67
N PHE A 288 17.15 11.83 13.90
CA PHE A 288 18.29 10.89 13.90
C PHE A 288 19.55 11.42 14.57
N VAL A 289 19.70 12.75 14.75
CA VAL A 289 20.96 13.33 15.27
C VAL A 289 20.83 13.79 16.71
N HIS A 290 19.71 14.40 17.07
CA HIS A 290 19.59 15.07 18.36
C HIS A 290 19.08 14.15 19.48
N HIS A 291 18.11 13.27 19.22
CA HIS A 291 17.53 12.34 20.20
C HIS A 291 17.09 11.00 19.59
N VAL A 292 16.95 9.95 20.40
CA VAL A 292 16.24 8.73 19.98
C VAL A 292 14.75 9.00 20.15
N GLU A 293 14.11 9.50 19.11
CA GLU A 293 12.66 9.67 19.10
C GLU A 293 11.98 8.30 19.03
N PRO A 294 10.83 8.10 19.70
CA PRO A 294 10.02 6.88 19.58
C PRO A 294 9.80 6.43 18.14
N GLU A 295 9.60 7.40 17.23
CA GLU A 295 9.42 7.22 15.79
C GLU A 295 10.59 6.48 15.14
N ALA A 296 11.84 6.73 15.57
CA ALA A 296 13.01 6.04 15.05
C ALA A 296 13.00 4.55 15.43
N ILE A 297 12.55 4.21 16.64
CA ILE A 297 12.45 2.81 17.10
C ILE A 297 11.40 2.04 16.29
N TYR A 298 10.22 2.64 16.07
CA TYR A 298 9.20 2.03 15.20
C TYR A 298 9.69 1.91 13.76
N LEU A 299 10.38 2.92 13.25
CA LEU A 299 10.91 2.91 11.88
C LEU A 299 11.90 1.77 11.68
N ASP A 300 12.87 1.59 12.59
CA ASP A 300 13.84 0.50 12.51
C ASP A 300 13.17 -0.88 12.52
N ALA A 301 12.18 -1.07 13.41
CA ALA A 301 11.43 -2.31 13.50
C ALA A 301 10.65 -2.63 12.22
N LEU A 302 9.98 -1.62 11.66
CA LEU A 302 9.14 -1.78 10.48
C LEU A 302 9.95 -1.89 9.18
N GLU A 303 11.04 -1.14 9.04
CA GLU A 303 11.95 -1.30 7.91
C GLU A 303 12.66 -2.64 7.94
N SER A 304 13.08 -3.09 9.14
CA SER A 304 13.63 -4.44 9.32
C SER A 304 12.64 -5.51 8.90
N LEU A 305 11.34 -5.30 9.19
CA LEU A 305 10.29 -6.25 8.81
C LEU A 305 10.07 -6.34 7.29
N PHE A 306 10.03 -5.22 6.57
CA PHE A 306 9.59 -5.21 5.16
C PHE A 306 10.70 -5.01 4.12
N TYR A 307 11.82 -4.37 4.46
CA TYR A 307 12.73 -3.82 3.46
C TYR A 307 14.21 -4.14 3.67
N ARG A 308 14.62 -4.58 4.87
CA ARG A 308 16.01 -4.95 5.15
C ARG A 308 16.19 -6.47 5.02
N ASP A 309 17.30 -6.85 4.42
CA ASP A 309 17.80 -8.22 4.43
C ASP A 309 18.56 -8.44 5.75
N GLY A 310 17.83 -8.88 6.78
CA GLY A 310 18.38 -9.22 8.10
C GLY A 310 18.00 -10.64 8.49
N ASP A 311 18.71 -11.20 9.46
CA ASP A 311 18.32 -12.48 10.05
C ASP A 311 17.14 -12.33 11.03
N ALA A 312 16.60 -13.47 11.47
CA ALA A 312 15.43 -13.50 12.34
C ALA A 312 15.73 -12.96 13.75
N GLU A 313 16.98 -13.02 14.21
CA GLU A 313 17.39 -12.58 15.54
C GLU A 313 17.41 -11.04 15.61
N ASP A 314 18.00 -10.40 14.60
CA ASP A 314 17.99 -8.94 14.45
C ASP A 314 16.56 -8.41 14.36
N LEU A 315 15.73 -9.02 13.52
CA LEU A 315 14.32 -8.64 13.39
C LEU A 315 13.58 -8.74 14.72
N LEU A 316 13.77 -9.85 15.45
CA LEU A 316 13.16 -10.04 16.77
C LEU A 316 13.61 -8.96 17.75
N GLN A 317 14.88 -8.56 17.73
CA GLN A 317 15.39 -7.51 18.59
C GLN A 317 14.71 -6.16 18.31
N PHE A 318 14.60 -5.75 17.04
CA PHE A 318 13.95 -4.48 16.69
C PHE A 318 12.46 -4.50 17.04
N LEU A 319 11.75 -5.58 16.71
CA LEU A 319 10.33 -5.74 17.04
C LEU A 319 10.10 -5.71 18.57
N SER A 320 10.98 -6.33 19.35
CA SER A 320 10.88 -6.35 20.81
C SER A 320 11.01 -4.94 21.42
N ARG A 321 11.93 -4.11 20.92
CA ARG A 321 12.08 -2.73 21.39
C ARG A 321 10.84 -1.88 21.10
N ALA A 322 10.29 -1.99 19.88
CA ALA A 322 9.07 -1.28 19.51
C ALA A 322 7.85 -1.78 20.31
N HIS A 323 7.79 -3.08 20.59
CA HIS A 323 6.78 -3.69 21.44
C HIS A 323 6.81 -3.13 22.87
N GLU A 324 7.98 -3.13 23.52
CA GLU A 324 8.16 -2.63 24.87
C GLU A 324 7.76 -1.15 24.99
N LEU A 325 8.14 -0.34 23.99
CA LEU A 325 7.82 1.08 23.92
C LEU A 325 6.31 1.32 23.82
N GLY A 326 5.61 0.55 23.00
CA GLY A 326 4.16 0.66 22.78
C GLY A 326 3.31 -0.03 23.85
N ARG A 327 3.91 -0.89 24.68
CA ARG A 327 3.22 -1.67 25.74
C ARG A 327 2.04 -2.49 25.20
N PHE A 328 2.16 -3.01 23.98
CA PHE A 328 1.09 -3.79 23.37
C PHE A 328 0.90 -5.13 24.09
N ALA A 329 -0.33 -5.67 24.09
CA ALA A 329 -0.63 -7.00 24.64
C ALA A 329 -0.22 -8.12 23.67
N TRP A 330 1.04 -8.13 23.22
CA TRP A 330 1.51 -9.12 22.25
C TRP A 330 1.69 -10.50 22.86
N THR A 331 1.43 -11.50 22.04
CA THR A 331 1.68 -12.91 22.32
C THR A 331 2.69 -13.44 21.30
N PRO A 332 3.21 -14.67 21.45
CA PRO A 332 4.02 -15.29 20.39
C PRO A 332 3.32 -15.28 19.02
N GLY A 333 1.98 -15.43 19.00
CA GLY A 333 1.19 -15.33 17.76
C GLY A 333 1.26 -13.95 17.11
N SER A 334 1.48 -12.87 17.86
CA SER A 334 1.64 -11.52 17.30
C SER A 334 2.91 -11.41 16.45
N TYR A 335 4.01 -12.02 16.90
CA TYR A 335 5.24 -12.11 16.12
C TYR A 335 5.02 -12.91 14.83
N GLU A 336 4.36 -14.06 14.92
CA GLU A 336 4.00 -14.87 13.75
C GLU A 336 3.17 -14.07 12.74
N LYS A 337 2.21 -13.26 13.19
CA LYS A 337 1.42 -12.39 12.30
C LYS A 337 2.26 -11.33 11.59
N LEU A 338 3.25 -10.74 12.27
CA LEU A 338 4.17 -9.78 11.63
C LEU A 338 5.02 -10.46 10.57
N VAL A 339 5.57 -11.64 10.85
CA VAL A 339 6.32 -12.43 9.86
C VAL A 339 5.42 -12.85 8.70
N CYS A 340 4.19 -13.29 8.97
CA CYS A 340 3.20 -13.57 7.92
C CYS A 340 2.89 -12.33 7.08
N ALA A 341 2.83 -11.13 7.68
CA ALA A 341 2.61 -9.90 6.94
C ALA A 341 3.75 -9.58 5.97
N ARG A 342 5.01 -9.84 6.37
CA ARG A 342 6.15 -9.76 5.45
C ARG A 342 5.93 -10.64 4.22
N SER A 343 5.69 -11.94 4.42
CA SER A 343 5.49 -12.88 3.30
C SER A 343 4.25 -12.53 2.45
N THR A 344 3.18 -12.04 3.08
CA THR A 344 1.95 -11.61 2.40
C THR A 344 2.21 -10.40 1.51
N TYR A 345 2.95 -9.41 2.02
CA TYR A 345 3.35 -8.24 1.26
C TYR A 345 4.33 -8.59 0.13
N GLU A 346 5.31 -9.47 0.38
CA GLU A 346 6.24 -9.96 -0.63
C GLU A 346 5.51 -10.69 -1.78
N ALA A 347 4.55 -11.56 -1.46
CA ALA A 347 3.71 -12.24 -2.44
C ALA A 347 2.88 -11.24 -3.26
N PHE A 348 2.28 -10.25 -2.59
CA PHE A 348 1.54 -9.18 -3.25
C PHE A 348 2.41 -8.38 -4.23
N LEU A 349 3.62 -7.97 -3.84
CA LEU A 349 4.53 -7.26 -4.74
C LEU A 349 4.96 -8.16 -5.90
N SER A 350 5.26 -9.42 -5.62
CA SER A 350 5.66 -10.42 -6.62
C SER A 350 4.59 -10.55 -7.70
N ASP A 351 3.31 -10.62 -7.31
CA ASP A 351 2.18 -10.64 -8.24
C ASP A 351 2.11 -9.42 -9.16
N LEU A 352 2.60 -8.27 -8.69
CA LEU A 352 2.71 -7.03 -9.45
C LEU A 352 4.02 -6.92 -10.25
N GLY A 353 4.87 -7.95 -10.20
CA GLY A 353 6.21 -7.94 -10.80
C GLY A 353 7.17 -6.97 -10.12
N VAL A 354 6.92 -6.60 -8.86
CA VAL A 354 7.77 -5.72 -8.07
C VAL A 354 8.42 -6.54 -6.96
N SER A 355 9.58 -6.11 -6.45
CA SER A 355 10.22 -6.73 -5.28
C SER A 355 10.41 -5.72 -4.15
N PRO A 356 10.52 -6.18 -2.88
CA PRO A 356 10.88 -5.30 -1.77
C PRO A 356 12.21 -4.57 -2.01
N ALA A 357 13.17 -5.21 -2.68
CA ALA A 357 14.44 -4.60 -3.05
C ALA A 357 14.27 -3.38 -3.98
N MET A 358 13.28 -3.39 -4.89
CA MET A 358 12.98 -2.22 -5.73
C MET A 358 12.43 -1.05 -4.89
N VAL A 359 11.58 -1.36 -3.91
CA VAL A 359 11.06 -0.36 -2.95
C VAL A 359 12.23 0.24 -2.15
N SER A 360 13.08 -0.62 -1.58
CA SER A 360 14.27 -0.22 -0.83
C SER A 360 15.22 0.65 -1.66
N ALA A 361 15.50 0.26 -2.91
CA ALA A 361 16.33 1.05 -3.83
C ALA A 361 15.72 2.44 -4.13
N ALA A 362 14.40 2.55 -4.25
CA ALA A 362 13.73 3.83 -4.45
C ALA A 362 13.92 4.77 -3.24
N ILE A 363 13.84 4.23 -2.02
CA ILE A 363 14.07 4.97 -0.77
C ILE A 363 15.53 5.42 -0.68
N MET A 364 16.47 4.50 -0.86
CA MET A 364 17.92 4.78 -0.81
C MET A 364 18.35 5.87 -1.80
N GLY A 365 17.67 5.98 -2.95
CA GLY A 365 17.92 7.06 -3.91
C GLY A 365 17.70 8.45 -3.31
N CYS A 366 16.70 8.63 -2.45
CA CYS A 366 16.49 9.89 -1.74
C CYS A 366 17.55 10.12 -0.67
N GLU A 367 17.91 9.09 0.09
CA GLU A 367 18.93 9.20 1.14
C GLU A 367 20.29 9.58 0.58
N ALA A 368 20.66 8.99 -0.56
CA ALA A 368 21.89 9.31 -1.28
C ALA A 368 21.88 10.74 -1.84
N ALA A 369 20.71 11.23 -2.29
CA ALA A 369 20.57 12.61 -2.76
C ALA A 369 20.66 13.63 -1.61
N HIS A 370 20.19 13.26 -0.41
CA HIS A 370 20.11 14.13 0.76
C HIS A 370 20.66 13.46 2.02
N PRO A 371 21.98 13.20 2.10
CA PRO A 371 22.56 12.47 3.22
C PRO A 371 22.53 13.29 4.53
N ILE A 372 22.52 12.59 5.66
CA ILE A 372 22.73 13.23 6.97
C ILE A 372 24.21 13.59 7.10
N ILE A 373 24.50 14.89 7.13
CA ILE A 373 25.86 15.41 7.30
C ILE A 373 26.02 15.87 8.75
N VAL A 374 26.67 15.06 9.59
CA VAL A 374 27.07 15.45 10.95
C VAL A 374 28.45 16.09 10.88
N LYS A 375 28.54 17.41 11.10
CA LYS A 375 29.84 18.07 11.25
C LYS A 375 30.44 17.64 12.60
N LYS A 376 31.55 16.91 12.55
CA LYS A 376 32.40 16.71 13.73
C LYS A 376 33.00 18.08 14.09
N ASN A 377 32.69 18.57 15.28
CA ASN A 377 33.36 19.73 15.87
C ASN A 377 34.79 19.37 16.26
#